data_AF-A0A7S3EIU6-F1
#
_entry.id   AF-A0A7S3EIU6-F1
#
_cell.length_a   1.000
_cell.length_b   1.000
_cell.length_c   1.000
_cell.angle_alpha   90.00
_cell.angle_beta   90.00
_cell.angle_gamma   90.00
#
_symmetry.space_group_name_H-M   'P 1'
#
loop_
_entity.id
_entity.type
_entity.pdbx_description
1 polymer ?
#
loop_
_entity_poly.entity_id
_entity_poly.type
_entity_poly.pdbx_seq_one_letter_code
_entity_poly.pdbx_strand_id
1 'polypeptide(L)'
;MIAMDLSLESVSDLLRKLEPVFQSMCEDGNKLETLPGGLLTKSNCDVILKVWGEMGPEFLEQVKSSPTVALPIILNRLREKEQEWQKTKSSYMQAWQVELRRLFDGFLDHRGTLFLEHEKEKFSTNELLQTIKSKSFISLPCTSDKRICGEANRVLKTSLELELEDQDRRTTIYSRYEDFVNTYLTLDCGVPSSTEKTSPKDHLSFYATEELYMLVRFLQALRQKVHKTWLLAGNASRRARLLQQDTSETSQEKLFERSMDLLFNLLGANLKTGEYRTELRRVLGPNCYEVFSTSWLIKRCLKLVIRIFAKSSSESMKLVQCSNERDLTNMSDYTSLLREYELSIFTTR
;
A
#
# COMPACT_ATOMS: atom_id res chain seq x y z
N MET A 1 -22.72 13.76 -13.28
CA MET A 1 -22.17 15.07 -12.85
C MET A 1 -22.21 16.08 -13.99
N ILE A 2 -21.49 15.88 -15.10
CA ILE A 2 -21.44 16.80 -16.26
C ILE A 2 -22.84 17.22 -16.74
N ALA A 3 -23.77 16.29 -16.93
CA ALA A 3 -25.14 16.62 -17.37
C ALA A 3 -25.91 17.50 -16.37
N MET A 4 -25.72 17.29 -15.06
CA MET A 4 -26.35 18.10 -14.02
C MET A 4 -25.72 19.50 -13.95
N ASP A 5 -24.40 19.60 -14.11
CA ASP A 5 -23.69 20.88 -14.18
C ASP A 5 -24.14 21.72 -15.38
N LEU A 6 -24.26 21.10 -16.56
CA LEU A 6 -24.78 21.76 -17.75
C LEU A 6 -26.24 22.22 -17.56
N SER A 7 -27.05 21.42 -16.86
CA SER A 7 -28.45 21.75 -16.59
C SER A 7 -28.57 22.93 -15.62
N LEU A 8 -27.76 22.92 -14.56
CA LEU A 8 -27.71 23.99 -13.57
C LEU A 8 -27.25 25.30 -14.21
N GLU A 9 -26.17 25.28 -14.99
CA GLU A 9 -25.68 26.46 -15.70
C GLU A 9 -26.72 27.02 -16.67
N SER A 10 -27.45 26.14 -17.39
CA SER A 10 -28.51 26.57 -18.31
C SER A 10 -29.70 27.22 -17.60
N VAL A 11 -30.04 26.77 -16.38
CA VAL A 11 -31.10 27.39 -15.55
C VAL A 11 -30.61 28.70 -14.94
N SER A 12 -29.39 28.75 -14.40
CA SER A 12 -28.79 29.96 -13.85
C SER A 12 -28.61 31.05 -14.91
N ASP A 13 -28.25 30.68 -16.13
CA ASP A 13 -28.15 31.63 -17.25
C ASP A 13 -29.52 32.16 -17.68
N LEU A 14 -30.55 31.30 -17.72
CA LEU A 14 -31.92 31.74 -17.99
C LEU A 14 -32.46 32.67 -16.90
N LEU A 15 -32.19 32.37 -15.62
CA LEU A 15 -32.52 33.24 -14.49
C LEU A 15 -31.83 34.60 -14.64
N ARG A 16 -30.52 34.63 -14.93
CA ARG A 16 -29.75 35.87 -15.12
C ARG A 16 -30.31 36.76 -16.24
N LYS A 17 -30.91 36.15 -17.27
CA LYS A 17 -31.54 36.86 -18.40
C LYS A 17 -32.95 37.36 -18.08
N LEU A 18 -33.74 36.61 -17.31
CA LEU A 18 -35.14 36.95 -16.99
C LEU A 18 -35.29 37.89 -15.79
N GLU A 19 -34.36 37.88 -14.85
CA GLU A 19 -34.36 38.74 -13.65
C GLU A 19 -34.42 40.25 -13.96
N PRO A 20 -33.58 40.83 -14.84
CA PRO A 20 -33.64 42.27 -15.13
C PRO A 20 -34.94 42.67 -15.85
N VAL A 21 -35.52 41.75 -16.63
CA VAL A 21 -36.78 41.97 -17.35
C VAL A 21 -37.95 42.03 -16.36
N PHE A 22 -37.92 41.19 -15.33
CA PHE A 22 -38.90 41.23 -14.24
C PHE A 22 -38.77 42.49 -13.38
N GLN A 23 -37.54 42.94 -13.12
CA GLN A 23 -37.29 44.15 -12.34
C GLN A 23 -37.81 45.41 -13.05
N SER A 24 -37.51 45.57 -14.35
CA SER A 24 -38.07 46.67 -15.17
C SER A 24 -39.60 46.60 -15.25
N MET A 25 -40.20 45.41 -15.37
CA MET A 25 -41.66 45.25 -15.34
C MET A 25 -42.29 45.71 -14.02
N CYS A 26 -41.64 45.43 -12.88
CA CYS A 26 -42.11 45.85 -11.57
C CYS A 26 -41.96 47.38 -11.34
N GLU A 27 -40.91 47.99 -11.87
CA GLU A 27 -40.64 49.43 -11.76
C GLU A 27 -41.56 50.27 -12.65
N ASP A 28 -41.81 49.83 -13.89
CA ASP A 28 -42.59 50.58 -14.88
C ASP A 28 -44.11 50.41 -14.73
N GLY A 29 -44.58 49.49 -13.87
CA GLY A 29 -46.00 49.17 -13.68
C GLY A 29 -46.71 48.67 -14.95
N ASN A 30 -45.95 48.36 -15.99
CA ASN A 30 -46.45 48.08 -17.34
C ASN A 30 -46.69 46.59 -17.55
N LYS A 31 -47.78 46.28 -18.26
CA LYS A 31 -48.03 44.94 -18.79
C LYS A 31 -47.06 44.70 -19.94
N LEU A 32 -46.20 43.67 -19.84
CA LEU A 32 -45.50 43.16 -21.01
C LEU A 32 -46.54 42.50 -21.95
N GLU A 33 -46.70 43.06 -23.15
CA GLU A 33 -47.46 42.43 -24.24
C GLU A 33 -46.62 41.39 -24.98
N THR A 34 -45.31 41.60 -25.09
CA THR A 34 -44.36 40.65 -25.70
C THR A 34 -43.01 40.64 -24.97
N LEU A 35 -42.34 39.49 -24.94
CA LEU A 35 -41.01 39.35 -24.35
C LEU A 35 -39.93 40.04 -25.20
N PRO A 36 -38.94 40.71 -24.59
CA PRO A 36 -37.79 41.25 -25.31
C PRO A 36 -37.13 40.21 -26.23
N GLY A 37 -36.75 40.66 -27.43
CA GLY A 37 -36.09 39.82 -28.43
C GLY A 37 -34.83 39.16 -27.88
N GLY A 38 -34.67 37.85 -28.10
CA GLY A 38 -33.52 37.06 -27.62
C GLY A 38 -33.76 36.23 -26.35
N LEU A 39 -34.89 36.39 -25.67
CA LEU A 39 -35.25 35.57 -24.50
C LEU A 39 -35.91 34.23 -24.86
N LEU A 40 -36.59 34.15 -26.01
CA LEU A 40 -37.22 32.93 -26.55
C LEU A 40 -36.30 32.18 -27.53
N THR A 41 -35.00 32.16 -27.28
CA THR A 41 -34.09 31.31 -28.06
C THR A 41 -34.42 29.83 -27.85
N LYS A 42 -34.11 28.99 -28.84
CA LYS A 42 -34.30 27.53 -28.74
C LYS A 42 -33.72 26.96 -27.45
N SER A 43 -32.51 27.41 -27.07
CA SER A 43 -31.85 27.00 -25.83
C SER A 43 -32.66 27.34 -24.56
N ASN A 44 -33.22 28.54 -24.49
CA ASN A 44 -34.01 28.96 -23.32
C ASN A 44 -35.35 28.22 -23.25
N CYS A 45 -35.98 27.98 -24.40
CA CYS A 45 -37.20 27.17 -24.48
C CYS A 45 -36.93 25.72 -24.07
N ASP A 46 -35.80 25.13 -24.50
CA ASP A 46 -35.42 23.76 -24.13
C ASP A 46 -35.21 23.63 -22.60
N VAL A 47 -34.68 24.66 -21.94
CA VAL A 47 -34.58 24.71 -20.47
C VAL A 47 -35.95 24.72 -19.81
N ILE A 48 -36.90 25.52 -20.31
CA ILE A 48 -38.27 25.58 -19.79
C ILE A 48 -38.98 24.23 -19.99
N LEU A 49 -38.90 23.65 -21.18
CA LEU A 49 -39.46 22.31 -21.45
C LEU A 49 -38.89 21.26 -20.50
N LYS A 50 -37.59 21.33 -20.21
CA LYS A 50 -36.91 20.40 -19.30
C LYS A 50 -37.31 20.58 -17.84
N VAL A 51 -37.56 21.81 -17.37
CA VAL A 51 -37.95 22.08 -15.97
C VAL A 51 -39.43 21.76 -15.73
N TRP A 52 -40.31 21.98 -16.71
CA TRP A 52 -41.75 21.73 -16.62
C TRP A 52 -42.21 20.36 -17.12
N GLY A 53 -41.34 19.60 -17.80
CA GLY A 53 -41.64 18.25 -18.26
C GLY A 53 -42.84 18.22 -19.22
N GLU A 54 -43.85 17.41 -18.90
CA GLU A 54 -45.05 17.21 -19.74
C GLU A 54 -45.90 18.48 -19.90
N MET A 55 -45.89 19.39 -18.92
CA MET A 55 -46.58 20.69 -18.98
C MET A 55 -45.75 21.77 -19.68
N GLY A 56 -44.53 21.45 -20.10
CA GLY A 56 -43.62 22.36 -20.78
C GLY A 56 -44.20 23.07 -22.01
N PRO A 57 -44.83 22.38 -22.98
CA PRO A 57 -45.33 23.01 -24.21
C PRO A 57 -46.52 23.94 -23.95
N GLU A 58 -47.47 23.53 -23.12
CA GLU A 58 -48.64 24.35 -22.74
C GLU A 58 -48.20 25.61 -21.98
N PHE A 59 -47.25 25.46 -21.05
CA PHE A 59 -46.71 26.60 -20.32
C PHE A 59 -45.89 27.51 -21.23
N LEU A 60 -45.13 26.98 -22.19
CA LEU A 60 -44.39 27.80 -23.16
C LEU A 60 -45.32 28.62 -24.04
N GLU A 61 -46.49 28.10 -24.40
CA GLU A 61 -47.54 28.87 -25.08
C GLU A 61 -48.08 29.99 -24.18
N GLN A 62 -48.33 29.71 -22.90
CA GLN A 62 -48.76 30.70 -21.92
C GLN A 62 -47.73 31.83 -21.71
N VAL A 63 -46.44 31.49 -21.75
CA VAL A 63 -45.33 32.46 -21.68
C VAL A 63 -45.31 33.39 -22.88
N LYS A 64 -45.70 32.89 -24.06
CA LYS A 64 -45.83 33.69 -25.28
C LYS A 64 -47.11 34.53 -25.31
N SER A 65 -48.23 33.99 -24.80
CA SER A 65 -49.53 34.64 -24.84
C SER A 65 -49.74 35.66 -23.72
N SER A 66 -49.09 35.47 -22.57
CA SER A 66 -49.31 36.28 -21.37
C SER A 66 -48.05 36.36 -20.50
N PRO A 67 -46.97 37.01 -20.98
CA PRO A 67 -45.70 37.04 -20.28
C PRO A 67 -45.78 37.72 -18.91
N THR A 68 -46.60 38.76 -18.75
CA THR A 68 -46.76 39.46 -17.45
C THR A 68 -47.18 38.53 -16.30
N VAL A 69 -48.02 37.53 -16.58
CA VAL A 69 -48.50 36.56 -15.58
C VAL A 69 -47.55 35.37 -15.46
N ALA A 70 -46.97 34.92 -16.57
CA ALA A 70 -46.13 33.74 -16.61
C ALA A 70 -44.70 33.97 -16.07
N LEU A 71 -44.15 35.18 -16.23
CA LEU A 71 -42.77 35.50 -15.82
C LEU A 71 -42.49 35.30 -14.32
N PRO A 72 -43.30 35.80 -13.37
CA PRO A 72 -43.08 35.53 -11.94
C PRO A 72 -43.18 34.04 -11.60
N ILE A 73 -44.05 33.30 -12.29
CA ILE A 73 -44.22 31.85 -12.12
C ILE A 73 -42.98 31.11 -12.63
N ILE A 74 -42.46 31.48 -13.80
CA ILE A 74 -41.21 30.95 -14.35
C ILE A 74 -40.06 31.18 -13.37
N LEU A 75 -39.88 32.44 -12.94
CA LEU A 75 -38.75 32.82 -12.09
C LEU A 75 -38.78 32.07 -10.76
N ASN A 76 -39.94 32.00 -10.11
CA ASN A 76 -40.07 31.27 -8.86
C ASN A 76 -39.75 29.77 -9.05
N ARG A 77 -40.28 29.16 -10.10
CA ARG A 77 -40.05 27.74 -10.38
C ARG A 77 -38.60 27.44 -10.78
N LEU A 78 -37.97 28.29 -11.59
CA LEU A 78 -36.57 28.17 -11.94
C LEU A 78 -35.67 28.31 -10.70
N ARG A 79 -35.97 29.25 -9.78
CA ARG A 79 -35.25 29.38 -8.50
C ARG A 79 -35.41 28.14 -7.61
N GLU A 80 -36.64 27.63 -7.47
CA GLU A 80 -36.88 26.38 -6.73
C GLU A 80 -36.07 25.22 -7.33
N LYS A 81 -36.09 25.07 -8.66
CA LYS A 81 -35.39 23.99 -9.36
C LYS A 81 -33.87 24.15 -9.28
N GLU A 82 -33.36 25.38 -9.39
CA GLU A 82 -31.96 25.71 -9.20
C GLU A 82 -31.50 25.31 -7.79
N GLN A 83 -32.25 25.67 -6.75
CA GLN A 83 -31.95 25.30 -5.36
C GLN A 83 -31.97 23.77 -5.15
N GLU A 84 -32.97 23.08 -5.71
CA GLU A 84 -33.06 21.62 -5.66
C GLU A 84 -31.83 20.95 -6.29
N TRP A 85 -31.43 21.42 -7.48
CA TRP A 85 -30.27 20.89 -8.20
C TRP A 85 -28.94 21.28 -7.55
N GLN A 86 -28.81 22.49 -6.99
CA GLN A 86 -27.65 22.89 -6.19
C GLN A 86 -27.50 22.00 -4.95
N LYS A 87 -28.61 21.73 -4.24
CA LYS A 87 -28.61 20.86 -3.06
C LYS A 87 -28.20 19.43 -3.42
N THR A 88 -28.77 18.88 -4.50
CA THR A 88 -28.43 17.55 -5.02
C THR A 88 -26.98 17.46 -5.50
N LYS A 89 -26.48 18.50 -6.15
CA LYS A 89 -25.07 18.60 -6.56
C LYS A 89 -24.15 18.61 -5.36
N SER A 90 -24.49 19.38 -4.33
CA SER A 90 -23.70 19.46 -3.10
C SER A 90 -23.63 18.11 -2.39
N SER A 91 -24.77 17.42 -2.21
CA SER A 91 -24.78 16.08 -1.57
C SER A 91 -23.99 15.05 -2.38
N TYR A 92 -24.15 15.04 -3.70
CA TYR A 92 -23.38 14.16 -4.58
C TYR A 92 -21.89 14.47 -4.54
N MET A 93 -21.51 15.75 -4.59
CA MET A 93 -20.11 16.18 -4.54
C MET A 93 -19.45 15.79 -3.21
N GLN A 94 -20.18 15.87 -2.09
CA GLN A 94 -19.68 15.40 -0.80
C GLN A 94 -19.40 13.90 -0.82
N ALA A 95 -20.34 13.08 -1.30
CA ALA A 95 -20.14 11.64 -1.43
C ALA A 95 -19.00 11.29 -2.40
N TRP A 96 -18.94 11.98 -3.54
CA TRP A 96 -17.87 11.83 -4.54
C TRP A 96 -16.50 12.15 -3.96
N GLN A 97 -16.37 13.24 -3.20
CA GLN A 97 -15.11 13.60 -2.56
C GLN A 97 -14.64 12.57 -1.54
N VAL A 98 -15.57 11.97 -0.77
CA VAL A 98 -15.23 10.88 0.16
C VAL A 98 -14.68 9.68 -0.59
N GLU A 99 -15.35 9.26 -1.66
CA GLU A 99 -14.91 8.10 -2.45
C GLU A 99 -13.61 8.37 -3.22
N LEU A 100 -13.48 9.57 -3.79
CA LEU A 100 -12.26 10.01 -4.45
C LEU A 100 -11.09 9.99 -3.46
N ARG A 101 -11.24 10.57 -2.26
CA ARG A 101 -10.20 10.52 -1.21
C ARG A 101 -9.85 9.08 -0.82
N ARG A 102 -10.84 8.18 -0.79
CA ARG A 102 -10.63 6.76 -0.47
C ARG A 102 -9.78 6.04 -1.52
N LEU A 103 -10.01 6.34 -2.81
CA LEU A 103 -9.38 5.67 -3.94
C LEU A 103 -8.12 6.36 -4.46
N PHE A 104 -7.93 7.64 -4.16
CA PHE A 104 -6.88 8.49 -4.72
C PHE A 104 -5.50 7.86 -4.65
N ASP A 105 -5.11 7.38 -3.47
CA ASP A 105 -3.80 6.78 -3.26
C ASP A 105 -3.61 5.49 -4.08
N GLY A 106 -4.70 4.77 -4.35
CA GLY A 106 -4.69 3.59 -5.22
C GLY A 106 -4.47 3.93 -6.68
N PHE A 107 -5.05 5.04 -7.17
CA PHE A 107 -4.84 5.50 -8.55
C PHE A 107 -3.39 5.92 -8.84
N LEU A 108 -2.66 6.37 -7.82
CA LEU A 108 -1.23 6.70 -7.95
C LEU A 108 -0.34 5.45 -8.08
N ASP A 109 -0.84 4.28 -7.73
CA ASP A 109 -0.11 3.02 -7.71
C ASP A 109 -0.39 2.17 -8.96
N HIS A 110 0.30 2.48 -10.05
CA HIS A 110 0.24 1.69 -11.29
C HIS A 110 1.20 0.48 -11.29
N ARG A 111 2.13 0.39 -10.33
CA ARG A 111 3.23 -0.59 -10.32
C ARG A 111 3.02 -1.73 -9.35
N GLY A 112 2.15 -1.57 -8.36
CA GLY A 112 2.15 -2.44 -7.19
C GLY A 112 1.77 -3.88 -7.46
N THR A 113 0.86 -4.16 -8.39
CA THR A 113 0.51 -5.53 -8.79
C THR A 113 1.69 -6.22 -9.47
N LEU A 114 2.26 -5.60 -10.51
CA LEU A 114 3.38 -6.14 -11.27
C LEU A 114 4.61 -6.33 -10.38
N PHE A 115 4.91 -5.37 -9.51
CA PHE A 115 6.03 -5.46 -8.59
C PHE A 115 5.87 -6.64 -7.63
N LEU A 116 4.67 -6.83 -7.08
CA LEU A 116 4.38 -7.95 -6.17
C LEU A 116 4.53 -9.30 -6.87
N GLU A 117 4.07 -9.43 -8.11
CA GLU A 117 4.21 -10.66 -8.90
C GLU A 117 5.69 -10.97 -9.17
N HIS A 118 6.44 -9.98 -9.64
CA HIS A 118 7.88 -10.11 -9.86
C HIS A 118 8.65 -10.50 -8.59
N GLU A 119 8.28 -9.93 -7.45
CA GLU A 119 8.91 -10.32 -6.18
C GLU A 119 8.60 -11.75 -5.76
N LYS A 120 7.36 -12.21 -5.95
CA LYS A 120 7.00 -13.59 -5.65
C LYS A 120 7.75 -14.58 -6.54
N GLU A 121 7.96 -14.21 -7.80
CA GLU A 121 8.75 -14.98 -8.76
C GLU A 121 10.22 -15.03 -8.35
N LYS A 122 10.84 -13.87 -8.07
CA LYS A 122 12.24 -13.75 -7.61
C LYS A 122 12.53 -14.56 -6.34
N PHE A 123 11.56 -14.66 -5.44
CA PHE A 123 11.64 -15.44 -4.20
C PHE A 123 10.90 -16.79 -4.30
N SER A 124 10.63 -17.25 -5.51
CA SER A 124 10.14 -18.61 -5.75
C SER A 124 11.24 -19.62 -5.43
N THR A 125 10.84 -20.84 -5.06
CA THR A 125 11.80 -21.91 -4.76
C THR A 125 12.66 -22.22 -5.99
N ASN A 126 12.07 -22.27 -7.18
CA ASN A 126 12.80 -22.56 -8.41
C ASN A 126 13.90 -21.51 -8.71
N GLU A 127 13.59 -20.22 -8.64
CA GLU A 127 14.55 -19.14 -8.87
C GLU A 127 15.68 -19.16 -7.83
N LEU A 128 15.34 -19.37 -6.56
CA LEU A 128 16.34 -19.46 -5.49
C LEU A 128 17.27 -20.65 -5.69
N LEU A 129 16.74 -21.82 -6.06
CA LEU A 129 17.54 -23.02 -6.35
C LEU A 129 18.39 -22.88 -7.61
N GLN A 130 17.87 -22.26 -8.67
CA GLN A 130 18.66 -21.92 -9.86
C GLN A 130 19.82 -20.97 -9.51
N THR A 131 19.57 -19.98 -8.64
CA THR A 131 20.61 -19.08 -8.16
C THR A 131 21.70 -19.84 -7.39
N ILE A 132 21.35 -20.89 -6.64
CA ILE A 132 22.33 -21.75 -5.95
C ILE A 132 23.15 -22.54 -6.97
N LYS A 133 22.48 -23.24 -7.90
CA LYS A 133 23.14 -24.12 -8.87
C LYS A 133 24.05 -23.37 -9.85
N SER A 134 23.72 -22.12 -10.15
CA SER A 134 24.50 -21.28 -11.09
C SER A 134 25.70 -20.58 -10.46
N LYS A 135 25.79 -20.49 -9.13
CA LYS A 135 26.85 -19.73 -8.44
C LYS A 135 27.67 -20.64 -7.55
N SER A 136 28.97 -20.72 -7.81
CA SER A 136 29.93 -21.41 -6.94
C SER A 136 30.18 -20.71 -5.61
N PHE A 137 29.84 -19.42 -5.51
CA PHE A 137 29.98 -18.59 -4.31
C PHE A 137 28.81 -17.62 -4.19
N ILE A 138 28.17 -17.57 -3.03
CA ILE A 138 27.05 -16.67 -2.75
C ILE A 138 27.41 -15.80 -1.58
N SER A 139 27.69 -14.52 -1.85
CA SER A 139 27.80 -13.52 -0.78
C SER A 139 26.42 -13.24 -0.20
N LEU A 140 26.33 -13.31 1.12
CA LEU A 140 25.14 -13.00 1.90
C LEU A 140 25.31 -11.62 2.56
N PRO A 141 24.95 -10.50 1.89
CA PRO A 141 25.07 -9.20 2.50
C PRO A 141 24.10 -9.08 3.68
N CYS A 142 24.66 -9.03 4.88
CA CYS A 142 23.94 -8.72 6.10
C CYS A 142 23.88 -7.20 6.28
N THR A 143 22.72 -6.65 6.68
CA THR A 143 22.69 -5.27 7.18
C THR A 143 23.38 -5.24 8.54
N SER A 144 24.36 -4.36 8.72
CA SER A 144 25.01 -4.14 10.01
C SER A 144 24.11 -3.41 11.02
N ASP A 145 22.93 -2.93 10.58
CA ASP A 145 21.97 -2.24 11.44
C ASP A 145 21.24 -3.21 12.38
N LYS A 146 21.70 -3.23 13.64
CA LYS A 146 21.12 -4.03 14.72
C LYS A 146 19.63 -3.75 14.94
N ARG A 147 19.15 -2.53 14.68
CA ARG A 147 17.73 -2.17 14.87
C ARG A 147 16.85 -2.91 13.87
N ILE A 148 17.23 -2.89 12.59
CA ILE A 148 16.50 -3.60 11.53
C ILE A 148 16.52 -5.11 11.74
N CYS A 149 17.65 -5.66 12.16
CA CYS A 149 17.75 -7.08 12.50
C CYS A 149 16.84 -7.45 13.68
N GLY A 150 16.82 -6.63 14.74
CA GLY A 150 15.93 -6.79 15.88
C GLY A 150 14.46 -6.75 15.49
N GLU A 151 14.06 -5.78 14.67
CA GLU A 151 12.68 -5.64 14.18
C GLU A 151 12.25 -6.81 13.30
N ALA A 152 13.11 -7.29 12.39
CA ALA A 152 12.80 -8.46 11.58
C ALA A 152 12.60 -9.73 12.43
N ASN A 153 13.42 -9.91 13.47
CA ASN A 153 13.26 -11.01 14.42
C ASN A 153 11.97 -10.85 15.24
N ARG A 154 11.65 -9.63 15.70
CA ARG A 154 10.40 -9.30 16.39
C ARG A 154 9.19 -9.69 15.54
N VAL A 155 9.21 -9.33 14.26
CA VAL A 155 8.13 -9.67 13.31
C VAL A 155 7.94 -11.18 13.19
N LEU A 156 9.02 -11.95 13.09
CA LEU A 156 8.93 -13.42 13.01
C LEU A 156 8.47 -14.04 14.33
N LYS A 157 8.93 -13.54 15.47
CA LYS A 157 8.48 -13.97 16.80
C LYS A 157 6.97 -13.82 16.93
N THR A 158 6.45 -12.61 16.70
CA THR A 158 5.01 -12.34 16.76
C THR A 158 4.23 -13.16 15.73
N SER A 159 4.78 -13.37 14.53
CA SER A 159 4.13 -14.22 13.52
C SER A 159 4.03 -15.68 13.97
N LEU A 160 5.05 -16.21 14.66
CA LEU A 160 5.03 -17.55 15.23
C LEU A 160 4.03 -17.68 16.38
N GLU A 161 3.90 -16.64 17.20
CA GLU A 161 2.90 -16.55 18.27
C GLU A 161 1.47 -16.60 17.73
N LEU A 162 1.22 -15.98 16.57
CA LEU A 162 -0.08 -15.98 15.89
C LEU A 162 -0.41 -17.29 15.18
N GLU A 163 0.58 -18.03 14.68
CA GLU A 163 0.35 -19.24 13.86
C GLU A 163 0.24 -20.52 14.69
N LEU A 164 0.93 -20.60 15.83
CA LEU A 164 0.94 -21.79 16.68
C LEU A 164 0.17 -21.51 17.98
N GLU A 165 -0.75 -22.39 18.36
CA GLU A 165 -1.50 -22.27 19.62
C GLU A 165 -0.71 -22.80 20.83
N ASP A 166 0.14 -23.81 20.62
CA ASP A 166 0.93 -24.46 21.66
C ASP A 166 2.11 -23.56 22.09
N GLN A 167 2.12 -23.13 23.36
CA GLN A 167 3.14 -22.24 23.92
C GLN A 167 4.52 -22.89 24.04
N ASP A 168 4.58 -24.17 24.42
CA ASP A 168 5.85 -24.87 24.63
C ASP A 168 6.53 -25.15 23.29
N ARG A 169 5.73 -25.54 22.29
CA ARG A 169 6.21 -25.74 20.92
C ARG A 169 6.72 -24.44 20.30
N ARG A 170 6.01 -23.32 20.51
CA ARG A 170 6.45 -21.98 20.06
C ARG A 170 7.79 -21.58 20.66
N THR A 171 7.91 -21.70 21.97
CA THR A 171 9.11 -21.32 22.72
C THR A 171 10.31 -22.14 22.29
N THR A 172 10.12 -23.46 22.11
CA THR A 172 11.17 -24.37 21.65
C THR A 172 11.65 -24.03 20.24
N ILE A 173 10.72 -23.80 19.30
CA ILE A 173 11.06 -23.44 17.91
C ILE A 173 11.77 -22.10 17.85
N TYR A 174 11.27 -21.10 18.59
CA TYR A 174 11.85 -19.77 18.58
C TYR A 174 13.24 -19.75 19.21
N SER A 175 13.46 -20.44 20.35
CA SER A 175 14.78 -20.54 20.97
C SER A 175 15.82 -21.14 20.00
N ARG A 176 15.47 -22.24 19.31
CA ARG A 176 16.38 -22.84 18.31
C ARG A 176 16.66 -21.92 17.12
N TYR A 177 15.65 -21.19 16.67
CA TYR A 177 15.80 -20.19 15.60
C TYR A 177 16.67 -19.02 16.05
N GLU A 178 16.46 -18.53 17.27
CA GLU A 178 17.21 -17.43 17.87
C GLU A 178 18.68 -17.81 18.07
N ASP A 179 18.96 -19.03 18.56
CA ASP A 179 20.31 -19.58 18.63
C ASP A 179 20.95 -19.62 17.24
N PHE A 180 20.24 -20.14 16.23
CA PHE A 180 20.74 -20.14 14.85
C PHE A 180 21.04 -18.73 14.33
N VAL A 181 20.14 -17.77 14.54
CA VAL A 181 20.36 -16.39 14.11
C VAL A 181 21.54 -15.79 14.86
N ASN A 182 21.67 -16.06 16.16
CA ASN A 182 22.72 -15.49 16.98
C ASN A 182 24.10 -16.05 16.62
N THR A 183 24.18 -17.35 16.35
CA THR A 183 25.42 -18.04 15.99
C THR A 183 25.85 -17.78 14.55
N TYR A 184 24.91 -17.76 13.59
CA TYR A 184 25.25 -17.75 12.16
C TYR A 184 24.89 -16.45 11.44
N LEU A 185 24.07 -15.58 12.03
CA LEU A 185 23.52 -14.40 11.37
C LEU A 185 23.67 -13.08 12.15
N THR A 186 24.22 -13.08 13.38
CA THR A 186 24.59 -11.86 14.12
C THR A 186 26.09 -11.78 14.42
N LEU A 187 26.70 -10.73 13.87
CA LEU A 187 27.94 -10.04 14.30
C LEU A 187 29.26 -10.82 14.22
N ASP A 188 29.79 -11.00 13.00
CA ASP A 188 31.04 -10.37 12.56
C ASP A 188 31.25 -10.54 11.04
N CYS A 189 30.66 -9.62 10.26
CA CYS A 189 31.42 -9.00 9.18
C CYS A 189 32.36 -8.03 9.92
N GLY A 190 33.49 -8.53 10.42
CA GLY A 190 34.50 -7.66 11.02
C GLY A 190 34.85 -6.58 10.01
N VAL A 191 34.59 -5.32 10.36
CA VAL A 191 35.26 -4.20 9.69
C VAL A 191 36.75 -4.46 9.96
N PRO A 192 37.61 -4.70 8.95
CA PRO A 192 39.02 -4.51 9.18
C PRO A 192 39.16 -3.03 9.52
N SER A 193 39.39 -2.74 10.79
CA SER A 193 39.88 -1.44 11.22
C SER A 193 41.01 -1.10 10.27
N SER A 194 40.85 0.03 9.59
CA SER A 194 41.79 0.59 8.64
C SER A 194 43.23 0.29 9.04
N THR A 195 43.97 -0.33 8.12
CA THR A 195 45.37 -0.81 8.21
C THR A 195 45.57 -2.25 8.65
N GLU A 196 45.05 -3.22 7.90
CA GLU A 196 45.75 -4.48 7.68
C GLU A 196 45.21 -5.17 6.41
N LYS A 197 46.12 -5.60 5.53
CA LYS A 197 45.77 -6.38 4.33
C LYS A 197 45.32 -7.76 4.81
N THR A 198 44.02 -7.99 4.99
CA THR A 198 43.55 -9.31 5.42
C THR A 198 43.49 -10.30 4.25
N SER A 199 44.10 -11.46 4.50
CA SER A 199 44.19 -12.62 3.62
C SER A 199 42.82 -13.30 3.41
N PRO A 200 42.67 -14.27 2.47
CA PRO A 200 41.39 -14.91 2.12
C PRO A 200 40.75 -15.80 3.20
N LYS A 201 41.15 -15.65 4.48
CA LYS A 201 40.68 -16.45 5.61
C LYS A 201 39.47 -15.85 6.35
N ASP A 202 38.99 -14.67 5.96
CA ASP A 202 37.85 -13.99 6.61
C ASP A 202 36.48 -14.41 6.05
N HIS A 203 36.39 -15.54 5.34
CA HIS A 203 35.14 -16.05 4.77
C HIS A 203 34.63 -17.23 5.61
N LEU A 204 33.65 -16.98 6.48
CA LEU A 204 33.01 -18.05 7.23
C LEU A 204 32.23 -18.92 6.25
N SER A 205 32.83 -20.04 5.85
CA SER A 205 32.26 -20.99 4.88
C SER A 205 31.31 -21.93 5.61
N PHE A 206 30.02 -21.81 5.35
CA PHE A 206 28.97 -22.59 5.97
C PHE A 206 28.31 -23.55 4.97
N TYR A 207 28.04 -24.81 5.36
CA TYR A 207 27.41 -25.81 4.50
C TYR A 207 25.93 -25.91 4.84
N ALA A 208 25.07 -25.47 3.92
CA ALA A 208 23.64 -25.39 4.15
C ALA A 208 22.89 -26.40 3.28
N THR A 209 21.77 -26.89 3.80
CA THR A 209 20.76 -27.52 2.97
C THR A 209 20.10 -26.46 2.09
N GLU A 210 19.45 -26.88 0.99
CA GLU A 210 18.63 -26.00 0.17
C GLU A 210 17.60 -25.22 1.01
N GLU A 211 17.01 -25.86 2.03
CA GLU A 211 16.03 -25.25 2.93
C GLU A 211 16.64 -24.15 3.81
N LEU A 212 17.83 -24.36 4.37
CA LEU A 212 18.54 -23.35 5.15
C LEU A 212 18.94 -22.16 4.28
N TYR A 213 19.41 -22.40 3.06
CA TYR A 213 19.70 -21.31 2.13
C TYR A 213 18.45 -20.48 1.83
N MET A 214 17.33 -21.13 1.52
CA MET A 214 16.07 -20.43 1.27
C MET A 214 15.65 -19.60 2.49
N LEU A 215 15.78 -20.17 3.70
CA LEU A 215 15.51 -19.46 4.94
C LEU A 215 16.37 -18.20 5.05
N VAL A 216 17.69 -18.32 4.91
CA VAL A 216 18.61 -17.17 5.00
C VAL A 216 18.28 -16.09 3.95
N ARG A 217 17.97 -16.48 2.71
CA ARG A 217 17.57 -15.53 1.65
C ARG A 217 16.25 -14.84 1.99
N PHE A 218 15.28 -15.54 2.57
CA PHE A 218 14.03 -14.92 2.99
C PHE A 218 14.22 -14.01 4.21
N LEU A 219 15.06 -14.37 5.18
CA LEU A 219 15.41 -13.51 6.31
C LEU A 219 16.10 -12.22 5.85
N GLN A 220 17.01 -12.32 4.89
CA GLN A 220 17.65 -11.16 4.29
C GLN A 220 16.64 -10.27 3.57
N ALA A 221 15.77 -10.86 2.76
CA ALA A 221 14.71 -10.13 2.09
C ALA A 221 13.79 -9.44 3.11
N LEU A 222 13.48 -10.09 4.23
CA LEU A 222 12.64 -9.53 5.28
C LEU A 222 13.32 -8.32 5.92
N ARG A 223 14.61 -8.41 6.25
CA ARG A 223 15.41 -7.27 6.74
C ARG A 223 15.40 -6.10 5.75
N GLN A 224 15.55 -6.39 4.46
CA GLN A 224 15.45 -5.36 3.41
C GLN A 224 14.06 -4.72 3.35
N LYS A 225 12.99 -5.50 3.52
CA LYS A 225 11.62 -4.96 3.58
C LYS A 225 11.40 -4.08 4.79
N VAL A 226 11.82 -4.52 5.97
CA VAL A 226 11.74 -3.72 7.20
C VAL A 226 12.52 -2.41 7.05
N HIS A 227 13.74 -2.47 6.52
CA HIS A 227 14.53 -1.27 6.24
C HIS A 227 13.87 -0.36 5.20
N LYS A 228 13.30 -0.92 4.13
CA LYS A 228 12.57 -0.13 3.12
C LYS A 228 11.35 0.56 3.73
N THR A 229 10.60 -0.11 4.59
CA THR A 229 9.48 0.49 5.36
C THR A 229 9.98 1.69 6.17
N TRP A 230 11.11 1.55 6.86
CA TRP A 230 11.75 2.64 7.61
C TRP A 230 12.12 3.83 6.72
N LEU A 231 12.72 3.58 5.56
CA LEU A 231 13.07 4.63 4.59
C LEU A 231 11.83 5.35 4.04
N LEU A 232 10.77 4.59 3.72
CA LEU A 232 9.50 5.14 3.25
C LEU A 232 8.81 5.99 4.32
N ALA A 233 8.89 5.58 5.59
CA ALA A 233 8.40 6.37 6.72
C ALA A 233 9.16 7.70 6.83
N GLY A 234 10.49 7.68 6.64
CA GLY A 234 11.31 8.90 6.59
C GLY A 234 10.97 9.81 5.40
N ASN A 235 10.63 9.24 4.24
CA ASN A 235 10.13 10.01 3.10
C ASN A 235 8.76 10.63 3.39
N ALA A 236 7.84 9.88 3.99
CA ALA A 236 6.52 10.37 4.38
C ALA A 236 6.62 11.50 5.41
N SER A 237 7.46 11.35 6.43
CA SER A 237 7.75 12.40 7.41
C SER A 237 8.31 13.67 6.76
N ARG A 238 9.25 13.52 5.81
CA ARG A 238 9.76 14.66 5.02
C ARG A 238 8.67 15.34 4.18
N ARG A 239 7.75 14.58 3.58
CA ARG A 239 6.62 15.15 2.84
C ARG A 239 5.67 15.93 3.76
N ALA A 240 5.36 15.41 4.94
CA ALA A 240 4.53 16.12 5.93
C ALA A 240 5.13 17.48 6.32
N ARG A 241 6.46 17.52 6.55
CA ARG A 241 7.21 18.76 6.76
C ARG A 241 7.02 19.78 5.64
N LEU A 242 7.18 19.34 4.39
CA LEU A 242 7.04 20.22 3.22
C LEU A 242 5.62 20.75 3.05
N LEU A 243 4.61 19.99 3.46
CA LEU A 243 3.20 20.39 3.42
C LEU A 243 2.77 21.22 4.64
N GLN A 244 3.70 21.58 5.54
CA GLN A 244 3.42 22.28 6.80
C GLN A 244 2.40 21.54 7.69
N GLN A 245 2.36 20.22 7.59
CA GLN A 245 1.50 19.33 8.39
C GLN A 245 2.29 18.65 9.50
N ASP A 246 3.36 19.29 9.98
CA ASP A 246 4.22 18.73 11.01
C ASP A 246 3.49 18.61 12.33
N THR A 247 3.30 17.36 12.72
CA THR A 247 2.84 16.99 14.04
C THR A 247 3.79 15.94 14.63
N SER A 248 3.74 15.78 15.96
CA SER A 248 4.48 14.68 16.60
C SER A 248 4.10 13.30 16.05
N GLU A 249 2.91 13.17 15.46
CA GLU A 249 2.38 11.95 14.83
C GLU A 249 2.99 11.67 13.45
N THR A 250 3.57 12.67 12.80
CA THR A 250 4.23 12.55 11.49
C THR A 250 5.74 12.26 11.59
N SER A 251 6.23 11.96 12.79
CA SER A 251 7.61 11.48 12.99
C SER A 251 7.85 10.18 12.22
N GLN A 252 9.06 10.01 11.69
CA GLN A 252 9.50 8.79 11.01
C GLN A 252 9.30 7.54 11.89
N GLU A 253 9.56 7.63 13.19
CA GLU A 253 9.41 6.52 14.14
C GLU A 253 7.94 6.09 14.26
N LYS A 254 7.03 7.03 14.49
CA LYS A 254 5.60 6.73 14.63
C LYS A 254 4.97 6.23 13.34
N LEU A 255 5.38 6.77 12.19
CA LEU A 255 4.92 6.28 10.89
C LEU A 255 5.39 4.85 10.62
N PHE A 256 6.61 4.51 11.05
CA PHE A 256 7.12 3.14 10.99
C PHE A 256 6.36 2.20 11.95
N GLU A 257 6.16 2.59 13.20
CA GLU A 257 5.37 1.83 14.19
C GLU A 257 3.97 1.54 13.67
N ARG A 258 3.26 2.57 13.20
CA ARG A 258 1.92 2.42 12.60
C ARG A 258 1.93 1.47 11.39
N SER A 259 2.99 1.50 10.58
CA SER A 259 3.13 0.58 9.45
C SER A 259 3.32 -0.87 9.89
N MET A 260 4.03 -1.11 10.99
CA MET A 260 4.20 -2.43 11.59
C MET A 260 2.91 -2.93 12.24
N ASP A 261 2.14 -2.07 12.90
CA ASP A 261 0.84 -2.43 13.46
C ASP A 261 -0.14 -2.87 12.37
N LEU A 262 -0.17 -2.17 11.24
CA LEU A 262 -0.95 -2.58 10.07
C LEU A 262 -0.54 -3.97 9.56
N LEU A 263 0.78 -4.25 9.55
CA LEU A 263 1.30 -5.55 9.14
C LEU A 263 0.90 -6.66 10.13
N PHE A 264 1.00 -6.41 11.44
CA PHE A 264 0.59 -7.38 12.45
C PHE A 264 -0.92 -7.65 12.41
N ASN A 265 -1.74 -6.61 12.19
CA ASN A 265 -3.18 -6.78 12.01
C ASN A 265 -3.51 -7.61 10.76
N LEU A 266 -2.74 -7.46 9.67
CA LEU A 266 -2.89 -8.33 8.49
C LEU A 266 -2.47 -9.77 8.78
N LEU A 267 -1.39 -9.98 9.54
CA LEU A 267 -0.89 -11.31 9.89
C LEU A 267 -1.85 -12.05 10.84
N GLY A 268 -2.42 -11.34 11.81
CA GLY A 268 -3.44 -11.87 12.73
C GLY A 268 -4.85 -11.99 12.14
N ALA A 269 -5.00 -11.82 10.81
CA ALA A 269 -6.28 -11.87 10.10
C ALA A 269 -7.35 -10.83 10.56
N ASN A 270 -6.93 -9.80 11.29
CA ASN A 270 -7.79 -8.69 11.71
C ASN A 270 -8.04 -7.67 10.59
N LEU A 271 -7.19 -7.66 9.56
CA LEU A 271 -7.24 -6.71 8.44
C LEU A 271 -7.17 -7.43 7.09
N LYS A 272 -8.04 -7.06 6.14
CA LYS A 272 -8.02 -7.65 4.79
C LYS A 272 -6.85 -7.09 3.98
N THR A 273 -6.36 -7.86 3.00
CA THR A 273 -5.23 -7.43 2.15
C THR A 273 -5.49 -6.13 1.39
N GLY A 274 -6.72 -5.89 0.91
CA GLY A 274 -7.08 -4.65 0.21
C GLY A 274 -7.06 -3.43 1.14
N GLU A 275 -7.59 -3.59 2.35
CA GLU A 275 -7.62 -2.55 3.39
C GLU A 275 -6.21 -2.24 3.87
N TYR A 276 -5.40 -3.26 4.17
CA TYR A 276 -3.98 -3.12 4.51
C TYR A 276 -3.22 -2.27 3.48
N ARG A 277 -3.36 -2.58 2.19
CA ARG A 277 -2.67 -1.83 1.13
C ARG A 277 -3.15 -0.38 1.04
N THR A 278 -4.45 -0.16 1.27
CA THR A 278 -5.03 1.18 1.24
C THR A 278 -4.52 2.04 2.39
N GLU A 279 -4.56 1.52 3.62
CA GLU A 279 -4.06 2.23 4.79
C GLU A 279 -2.54 2.42 4.74
N LEU A 280 -1.78 1.44 4.25
CA LEU A 280 -0.34 1.57 4.11
C LEU A 280 0.05 2.66 3.10
N ARG A 281 -0.70 2.83 2.01
CA ARG A 281 -0.48 3.93 1.06
C ARG A 281 -0.77 5.29 1.69
N ARG A 282 -1.78 5.41 2.55
CA ARG A 282 -2.05 6.64 3.29
C ARG A 282 -0.89 7.02 4.21
N VAL A 283 -0.30 6.04 4.89
CA VAL A 283 0.80 6.25 5.84
C VAL A 283 2.14 6.53 5.13
N LEU A 284 2.53 5.68 4.18
CA LEU A 284 3.87 5.70 3.57
C LEU A 284 3.91 6.41 2.21
N GLY A 285 2.76 6.63 1.58
CA GLY A 285 2.64 7.22 0.26
C GLY A 285 2.60 6.21 -0.89
N PRO A 286 2.64 6.70 -2.14
CA PRO A 286 2.35 5.89 -3.34
C PRO A 286 3.40 4.79 -3.61
N ASN A 287 4.66 4.99 -3.19
CA ASN A 287 5.74 4.01 -3.40
C ASN A 287 5.75 2.87 -2.36
N CYS A 288 4.75 2.79 -1.47
CA CYS A 288 4.68 1.72 -0.48
C CYS A 288 4.40 0.35 -1.09
N TYR A 289 4.11 0.26 -2.39
CA TYR A 289 3.95 -1.01 -3.07
C TYR A 289 5.19 -1.91 -2.96
N GLU A 290 6.37 -1.30 -2.78
CA GLU A 290 7.62 -2.02 -2.58
C GLU A 290 7.62 -2.91 -1.34
N VAL A 291 6.71 -2.68 -0.38
CA VAL A 291 6.62 -3.46 0.87
C VAL A 291 5.37 -4.32 0.95
N PHE A 292 4.53 -4.39 -0.10
CA PHE A 292 3.32 -5.22 -0.09
C PHE A 292 3.60 -6.73 -0.03
N SER A 293 4.76 -7.16 -0.52
CA SER A 293 5.20 -8.56 -0.47
C SER A 293 5.61 -9.02 0.93
N THR A 294 5.76 -8.12 1.89
CA THR A 294 6.28 -8.41 3.24
C THR A 294 5.47 -9.51 3.94
N SER A 295 4.14 -9.43 3.89
CA SER A 295 3.28 -10.45 4.53
C SER A 295 3.40 -11.83 3.87
N TRP A 296 3.54 -11.89 2.55
CA TRP A 296 3.79 -13.14 1.82
C TRP A 296 5.15 -13.72 2.17
N LEU A 297 6.18 -12.88 2.24
CA LEU A 297 7.54 -13.28 2.60
C LEU A 297 7.59 -13.83 4.03
N ILE A 298 6.96 -13.15 4.99
CA ILE A 298 6.88 -13.60 6.39
C ILE A 298 6.23 -14.98 6.49
N LYS A 299 5.11 -15.21 5.79
CA LYS A 299 4.45 -16.53 5.78
C LYS A 299 5.37 -17.62 5.20
N ARG A 300 6.18 -17.29 4.20
CA ARG A 300 7.17 -18.22 3.62
C ARG A 300 8.33 -18.49 4.58
N CYS A 301 8.89 -17.46 5.21
CA CYS A 301 9.89 -17.58 6.28
C CYS A 301 9.37 -18.49 7.40
N LEU A 302 8.19 -18.18 7.92
CA LEU A 302 7.61 -18.83 9.09
C LEU A 302 7.41 -20.33 8.85
N LYS A 303 6.91 -20.70 7.67
CA LYS A 303 6.77 -22.12 7.29
C LYS A 303 8.10 -22.86 7.26
N LEU A 304 9.17 -22.22 6.77
CA LEU A 304 10.51 -22.81 6.79
C LEU A 304 11.07 -22.88 8.21
N VAL A 305 10.92 -21.83 9.02
CA VAL A 305 11.34 -21.83 10.44
C VAL A 305 10.67 -22.98 11.19
N ILE A 306 9.34 -23.10 11.10
CA ILE A 306 8.60 -24.18 11.75
C ILE A 306 9.10 -25.54 11.24
N ARG A 307 9.31 -25.71 9.94
CA ARG A 307 9.78 -26.98 9.37
C ARG A 307 11.18 -27.37 9.86
N ILE A 308 12.13 -26.43 9.80
CA ILE A 308 13.54 -26.65 10.12
C ILE A 308 13.74 -26.86 11.62
N PHE A 309 13.04 -26.10 12.47
CA PHE A 309 13.32 -26.07 13.91
C PHE A 309 12.32 -26.85 14.78
N ALA A 310 11.19 -27.34 14.23
CA ALA A 310 10.24 -28.15 15.00
C ALA A 310 10.80 -29.50 15.43
N LYS A 311 11.71 -30.11 14.66
CA LYS A 311 12.32 -31.40 15.01
C LYS A 311 13.66 -31.19 15.70
N SER A 312 13.90 -31.87 16.82
CA SER A 312 15.15 -31.81 17.60
C SER A 312 16.39 -32.32 16.84
N SER A 313 16.18 -32.96 15.69
CA SER A 313 17.20 -33.52 14.80
C SER A 313 16.86 -33.14 13.35
N SER A 314 16.75 -31.85 13.03
CA SER A 314 16.81 -31.50 11.61
C SER A 314 18.23 -31.76 11.11
N GLU A 315 18.36 -32.53 10.04
CA GLU A 315 19.63 -32.81 9.36
C GLU A 315 20.37 -31.51 9.03
N SER A 316 19.59 -30.47 8.73
CA SER A 316 20.04 -29.08 8.59
C SER A 316 20.84 -28.57 9.80
N MET A 317 20.36 -28.74 11.04
CA MET A 317 21.08 -28.30 12.25
C MET A 317 22.30 -29.18 12.57
N LYS A 318 22.25 -30.48 12.23
CA LYS A 318 23.41 -31.38 12.39
C LYS A 318 24.54 -31.00 11.44
N LEU A 319 24.23 -30.70 10.17
CA LEU A 319 25.19 -30.21 9.20
C LEU A 319 25.76 -28.85 9.59
N VAL A 320 24.91 -28.01 10.19
CA VAL A 320 25.33 -26.73 10.74
C VAL A 320 26.39 -26.91 11.84
N GLN A 321 26.12 -27.81 12.79
CA GLN A 321 27.03 -28.16 13.88
C GLN A 321 28.33 -28.80 13.37
N CYS A 322 28.26 -29.74 12.43
CA CYS A 322 29.45 -30.37 11.82
C CYS A 322 30.32 -29.38 11.02
N SER A 323 29.74 -28.30 10.47
CA SER A 323 30.52 -27.26 9.80
C SER A 323 31.41 -26.48 10.78
N ASN A 324 31.02 -26.35 12.05
CA ASN A 324 31.83 -25.73 13.11
C ASN A 324 32.89 -26.70 13.67
N GLU A 325 32.58 -28.01 13.73
CA GLU A 325 33.53 -29.05 14.15
C GLU A 325 34.70 -29.26 13.17
N ARG A 326 34.69 -28.57 12.01
CA ARG A 326 35.85 -28.48 11.11
C ARG A 326 37.08 -27.87 11.76
N ASP A 327 36.92 -27.12 12.84
CA ASP A 327 38.05 -26.65 13.64
C ASP A 327 38.61 -27.74 14.57
N LEU A 328 37.91 -28.86 14.78
CA LEU A 328 38.33 -29.96 15.66
C LEU A 328 37.93 -31.36 15.10
N THR A 329 38.82 -31.94 14.27
CA THR A 329 39.16 -33.39 14.28
C THR A 329 38.12 -34.47 13.89
N ASN A 330 37.63 -34.51 12.63
CA ASN A 330 37.45 -35.78 11.87
C ASN A 330 36.91 -35.58 10.43
N MET A 331 37.76 -35.83 9.42
CA MET A 331 37.46 -35.60 7.98
C MET A 331 36.74 -36.76 7.25
N SER A 332 36.67 -37.97 7.82
CA SER A 332 36.22 -39.17 7.07
C SER A 332 34.69 -39.38 7.07
N ASP A 333 34.01 -39.13 8.19
CA ASP A 333 32.53 -39.19 8.26
C ASP A 333 31.87 -38.05 7.46
N TYR A 334 32.54 -36.91 7.40
CA TYR A 334 32.06 -35.70 6.74
C TYR A 334 32.02 -35.82 5.20
N THR A 335 33.00 -36.50 4.59
CA THR A 335 32.99 -36.77 3.14
C THR A 335 31.91 -37.76 2.72
N SER A 336 31.49 -38.63 3.63
CA SER A 336 30.39 -39.58 3.43
C SER A 336 29.03 -38.86 3.48
N LEU A 337 28.84 -37.98 4.47
CA LEU A 337 27.66 -37.10 4.59
C LEU A 337 27.55 -36.09 3.43
N LEU A 338 28.66 -35.54 2.94
CA LEU A 338 28.65 -34.62 1.79
C LEU A 338 28.22 -35.30 0.47
N ARG A 339 28.61 -36.58 0.27
CA ARG A 339 28.22 -37.36 -0.93
C ARG A 339 26.79 -37.87 -0.86
N GLU A 340 26.28 -38.12 0.34
CA GLU A 340 24.93 -38.64 0.56
C GLU A 340 23.82 -37.56 0.43
N TYR A 341 24.16 -36.28 0.60
CA TYR A 341 23.17 -35.18 0.71
C TYR A 341 23.22 -34.08 -0.37
N GLU A 342 23.96 -34.24 -1.49
CA GLU A 342 24.07 -33.23 -2.58
C GLU A 342 24.30 -31.78 -2.09
N LEU A 343 25.16 -31.59 -1.09
CA LEU A 343 25.29 -30.31 -0.40
C LEU A 343 26.09 -29.27 -1.20
N SER A 344 25.57 -28.04 -1.25
CA SER A 344 26.25 -26.88 -1.84
C SER A 344 27.09 -26.13 -0.79
N ILE A 345 28.22 -25.56 -1.17
CA ILE A 345 29.12 -24.79 -0.29
C ILE A 345 28.61 -23.34 -0.20
N PHE A 346 28.43 -22.78 0.99
CA PHE A 346 28.07 -21.37 1.19
C PHE A 346 29.15 -20.65 2.00
N THR A 347 29.19 -19.33 1.89
CA THR A 347 30.21 -18.47 2.52
C THR A 347 29.55 -17.16 2.92
N THR A 348 29.42 -16.91 4.22
CA THR A 348 29.00 -15.61 4.72
C THR A 348 30.22 -14.67 4.71
N ARG A 349 29.98 -13.43 4.28
CA ARG A 349 30.97 -12.35 4.26
C ARG A 349 30.64 -11.38 5.36
#